data_AF-A0A8H6JQK2-F1
#
_entry.id   AF-A0A8H6JQK2-F1
#
_cell.length_a   1.000
_cell.length_b   1.000
_cell.length_c   1.000
_cell.angle_alpha   90.00
_cell.angle_beta   90.00
_cell.angle_gamma   90.00
#
_symmetry.space_group_name_H-M   'P 1'
#
loop_
_entity.id
_entity.type
_entity.pdbx_description
1 polymer ?
#
loop_
_entity_poly.entity_id
_entity_poly.type
_entity_poly.pdbx_seq_one_letter_code
_entity_poly.pdbx_strand_id
1 'polypeptide(L)'
;MHFSATVVAMSALFLGIDASTIRRQDEYVGDFRIWSEQGCGASGNRGMWAITKGLTETCQSSFRAPNDIKAVYLNNMAEGCKLTVYSSPDCGEGAHDVVLETCQELDNVDESFLSFKVTCA
;
A
#
# COMPACT_ATOMS: atom_id res chain seq x y z
N MET A 1 37.25 44.16 -54.49
CA MET A 1 37.26 42.69 -54.38
C MET A 1 36.81 42.34 -52.96
N HIS A 2 35.71 41.61 -52.85
CA HIS A 2 35.14 41.14 -51.59
C HIS A 2 36.01 40.02 -51.01
N PHE A 3 36.17 39.97 -49.69
CA PHE A 3 36.42 38.70 -49.00
C PHE A 3 35.64 38.68 -47.69
N SER A 4 34.60 37.86 -47.70
CA SER A 4 33.69 37.59 -46.59
C SER A 4 34.41 36.76 -45.53
N ALA A 5 34.33 37.17 -44.26
CA ALA A 5 34.75 36.33 -43.13
C ALA A 5 33.51 35.70 -42.49
N THR A 6 33.38 34.39 -42.63
CA THR A 6 32.33 33.55 -42.04
C THR A 6 32.54 33.39 -40.54
N VAL A 7 31.49 33.70 -39.76
CA VAL A 7 31.42 33.45 -38.32
C VAL A 7 31.15 31.96 -38.08
N VAL A 8 32.06 31.26 -37.39
CA VAL A 8 31.85 29.89 -36.91
C VAL A 8 31.43 29.97 -35.44
N ALA A 9 30.16 29.71 -35.15
CA ALA A 9 29.66 29.55 -33.79
C ALA A 9 29.78 28.06 -33.40
N MET A 10 30.70 27.75 -32.48
CA MET A 10 30.80 26.42 -31.88
C MET A 10 29.97 26.36 -30.59
N SER A 11 29.08 25.37 -30.57
CA SER A 11 28.17 24.96 -29.51
C SER A 11 28.88 24.31 -28.34
N ALA A 12 28.41 24.56 -27.12
CA ALA A 12 28.52 23.64 -25.98
C ALA A 12 27.55 24.04 -24.86
N LEU A 13 26.27 23.67 -24.99
CA LEU A 13 25.35 23.64 -23.85
C LEU A 13 25.59 22.33 -23.08
N PHE A 14 26.63 22.30 -22.24
CA PHE A 14 26.73 21.30 -21.19
C PHE A 14 25.79 21.69 -20.05
N LEU A 15 24.49 21.47 -20.26
CA LEU A 15 23.58 21.36 -19.14
C LEU A 15 23.79 19.97 -18.55
N GLY A 16 24.73 19.89 -17.60
CA GLY A 16 24.77 18.80 -16.64
C GLY A 16 23.46 18.82 -15.89
N ILE A 17 22.53 17.96 -16.31
CA ILE A 17 21.33 17.71 -15.53
C ILE A 17 21.81 16.90 -14.35
N ASP A 18 22.07 17.56 -13.22
CA ASP A 18 22.05 16.88 -11.94
C ASP A 18 20.63 16.32 -11.81
N ALA A 19 20.47 15.07 -12.22
CA ALA A 19 19.31 14.27 -11.86
C ALA A 19 19.43 14.10 -10.35
N SER A 20 18.92 15.09 -9.61
CA SER A 20 18.64 14.95 -8.19
C SER A 20 17.93 13.62 -8.05
N THR A 21 18.52 12.67 -7.34
CA THR A 21 17.89 11.39 -7.07
C THR A 21 16.60 11.71 -6.35
N ILE A 22 15.48 11.72 -7.09
CA ILE A 22 14.16 11.85 -6.51
C ILE A 22 14.09 10.71 -5.51
N ARG A 23 14.01 11.06 -4.23
CA ARG A 23 13.92 10.11 -3.13
C ARG A 23 12.77 9.17 -3.48
N ARG A 24 13.07 7.91 -3.80
CA ARG A 24 12.06 6.93 -4.23
C ARG A 24 10.92 7.00 -3.22
N GLN A 25 9.73 7.25 -3.74
CA GLN A 25 8.48 7.00 -3.02
C GLN A 25 8.56 5.57 -2.47
N ASP A 26 8.16 5.38 -1.22
CA ASP A 26 8.25 4.07 -0.55
C ASP A 26 7.61 2.98 -1.43
N GLU A 27 8.31 1.86 -1.58
CA GLU A 27 8.00 0.83 -2.58
C GLU A 27 6.64 0.21 -2.29
N TYR A 28 5.75 0.12 -3.29
CA TYR A 28 4.44 -0.49 -3.13
C TYR A 28 4.58 -2.01 -2.93
N VAL A 29 3.85 -2.54 -1.95
CA VAL A 29 3.85 -3.97 -1.57
C VAL A 29 2.52 -4.63 -1.87
N GLY A 30 1.41 -3.93 -1.69
CA GLY A 30 0.09 -4.53 -1.90
C GLY A 30 -1.03 -3.60 -1.47
N ASP A 31 -2.26 -4.05 -1.64
CA ASP A 31 -3.42 -3.35 -1.12
C ASP A 31 -4.59 -4.28 -0.83
N PHE A 32 -5.41 -3.86 0.13
CA PHE A 32 -6.63 -4.54 0.51
C PHE A 32 -7.73 -3.53 0.76
N ARG A 33 -8.98 -3.98 0.70
CA ARG A 33 -10.17 -3.18 1.01
C ARG A 33 -10.82 -3.69 2.29
N ILE A 34 -11.51 -2.80 2.98
CA ILE A 34 -12.15 -3.06 4.27
C ILE A 34 -13.63 -2.70 4.23
N TRP A 35 -14.42 -3.42 5.03
CA TRP A 35 -15.86 -3.23 5.13
C TRP A 35 -16.34 -3.28 6.58
N SER A 36 -17.38 -2.50 6.87
CA SER A 36 -18.13 -2.56 8.13
C SER A 36 -19.24 -3.61 8.14
N GLU A 37 -19.44 -4.30 7.02
CA GLU A 37 -20.39 -5.40 6.85
C GLU A 37 -19.64 -6.63 6.34
N GLN A 38 -20.21 -7.82 6.59
CA GLN A 38 -19.70 -9.07 6.06
C GLN A 38 -19.87 -9.16 4.53
N GLY A 39 -19.14 -10.08 3.90
CA GLY A 39 -19.33 -10.47 2.50
C GLY A 39 -18.65 -9.59 1.45
N CYS A 40 -17.90 -8.56 1.86
CA CYS A 40 -17.15 -7.66 0.95
C CYS A 40 -18.00 -7.10 -0.20
N GLY A 41 -19.29 -6.84 0.07
CA GLY A 41 -20.27 -6.43 -0.94
C GLY A 41 -20.29 -4.93 -1.25
N ALA A 42 -21.39 -4.47 -1.85
CA ALA A 42 -21.57 -3.05 -2.20
C ALA A 42 -21.78 -2.14 -0.97
N SER A 43 -22.42 -2.67 0.08
CA SER A 43 -22.67 -1.96 1.33
C SER A 43 -21.46 -2.04 2.27
N GLY A 44 -21.33 -1.09 3.20
CA GLY A 44 -20.32 -1.15 4.26
C GLY A 44 -18.87 -0.89 3.83
N ASN A 45 -18.59 -0.61 2.55
CA ASN A 45 -17.23 -0.32 2.09
C ASN A 45 -16.61 0.89 2.83
N ARG A 46 -15.47 0.67 3.50
CA ARG A 46 -14.70 1.66 4.28
C ARG A 46 -13.46 2.19 3.55
N GLY A 47 -13.21 1.73 2.33
CA GLY A 47 -12.08 2.18 1.50
C GLY A 47 -10.95 1.17 1.42
N MET A 48 -9.87 1.60 0.76
CA MET A 48 -8.71 0.76 0.43
C MET A 48 -7.47 1.21 1.21
N TRP A 49 -6.68 0.24 1.64
CA TRP A 49 -5.38 0.42 2.25
C TRP A 49 -4.29 0.03 1.27
N ALA A 50 -3.45 1.00 0.90
CA ALA A 50 -2.20 0.73 0.18
C ALA A 50 -1.07 0.51 1.18
N ILE A 51 -0.36 -0.60 1.02
CA ILE A 51 0.80 -0.98 1.84
C ILE A 51 2.06 -0.69 1.04
N THR A 52 2.93 0.09 1.66
CA THR A 52 4.29 0.33 1.17
C THR A 52 5.29 -0.38 2.07
N LYS A 53 6.52 -0.54 1.60
CA LYS A 53 7.57 -1.31 2.26
C LYS A 53 7.86 -0.84 3.68
N GLY A 54 7.84 0.46 3.95
CA GLY A 54 7.99 1.04 5.28
C GLY A 54 6.84 0.73 6.25
N LEU A 55 5.71 0.21 5.77
CA LEU A 55 4.58 -0.26 6.59
C LEU A 55 4.62 -1.76 6.87
N THR A 56 5.53 -2.49 6.22
CA THR A 56 5.75 -3.93 6.49
C THR A 56 6.44 -4.14 7.82
N GLU A 57 6.32 -5.35 8.37
CA GLU A 57 6.87 -5.78 9.66
C GLU A 57 6.40 -5.00 10.89
N THR A 58 5.50 -4.04 10.70
CA THR A 58 4.97 -3.18 11.76
C THR A 58 3.48 -3.44 11.94
N CYS A 59 3.05 -3.63 13.18
CA CYS A 59 1.63 -3.71 13.49
C CYS A 59 0.96 -2.36 13.25
N GLN A 60 -0.12 -2.36 12.46
CA GLN A 60 -0.98 -1.22 12.24
C GLN A 60 -2.18 -1.36 13.18
N SER A 61 -2.16 -0.64 14.30
CA SER A 61 -3.14 -0.77 15.38
C SER A 61 -4.54 -0.22 15.08
N SER A 62 -4.77 0.23 13.85
CA SER A 62 -6.05 0.74 13.37
C SER A 62 -6.09 0.76 11.85
N PHE A 63 -7.28 0.54 11.31
CA PHE A 63 -7.61 0.73 9.90
C PHE A 63 -7.90 2.20 9.52
N ARG A 64 -7.65 3.18 10.41
CA ARG A 64 -7.99 4.61 10.21
C ARG A 64 -9.45 4.82 9.79
N ALA A 65 -10.30 3.91 10.25
CA ALA A 65 -11.74 3.88 10.07
C ALA A 65 -12.37 3.60 11.45
N PRO A 66 -13.69 3.75 11.62
CA PRO A 66 -14.36 3.29 12.83
C PRO A 66 -14.02 1.82 13.13
N ASN A 67 -14.02 1.44 14.41
CA ASN A 67 -13.66 0.10 14.89
C ASN A 67 -14.79 -0.92 14.65
N ASP A 68 -15.31 -0.97 13.43
CA ASP A 68 -16.43 -1.80 13.02
C ASP A 68 -16.08 -2.68 11.80
N ILE A 69 -14.80 -2.93 11.54
CA ILE A 69 -14.36 -3.68 10.36
C ILE A 69 -14.72 -5.16 10.50
N LYS A 70 -15.65 -5.64 9.67
CA LYS A 70 -16.16 -7.01 9.68
C LYS A 70 -15.56 -7.88 8.59
N ALA A 71 -15.14 -7.28 7.48
CA ALA A 71 -14.58 -8.01 6.35
C ALA A 71 -13.44 -7.27 5.68
N VAL A 72 -12.52 -8.05 5.11
CA VAL A 72 -11.31 -7.60 4.44
C VAL A 72 -11.12 -8.39 3.15
N TYR A 73 -10.82 -7.71 2.05
CA TYR A 73 -10.54 -8.34 0.76
C TYR A 73 -9.15 -7.93 0.30
N LEU A 74 -8.26 -8.90 0.10
CA LEU A 74 -6.91 -8.64 -0.39
C LEU A 74 -6.93 -8.57 -1.91
N ASN A 75 -6.71 -7.38 -2.49
CA ASN A 75 -6.71 -7.23 -3.95
C ASN A 75 -5.38 -7.65 -4.57
N ASN A 76 -4.28 -7.27 -3.92
CA ASN A 76 -2.94 -7.53 -4.43
C ASN A 76 -1.92 -7.62 -3.30
N MET A 77 -0.91 -8.46 -3.48
CA MET A 77 0.22 -8.62 -2.56
C MET A 77 1.46 -9.06 -3.33
N ALA A 78 2.59 -8.42 -3.03
CA ALA A 78 3.89 -8.79 -3.58
C ALA A 78 4.25 -10.23 -3.18
N GLU A 79 4.97 -10.91 -4.06
CA GLU A 79 5.45 -12.27 -3.80
C GLU A 79 6.30 -12.31 -2.51
N GLY A 80 6.08 -13.33 -1.69
CA GLY A 80 6.75 -13.48 -0.39
C GLY A 80 6.15 -12.64 0.75
N CYS A 81 5.15 -11.79 0.48
CA CYS A 81 4.44 -11.03 1.50
C CYS A 81 3.08 -11.65 1.86
N LYS A 82 2.65 -11.45 3.11
CA LYS A 82 1.38 -11.93 3.66
C LYS A 82 0.69 -10.85 4.48
N LEU A 83 -0.63 -10.70 4.30
CA LEU A 83 -1.49 -9.89 5.15
C LEU A 83 -2.13 -10.75 6.24
N THR A 84 -1.97 -10.34 7.49
CA THR A 84 -2.70 -10.90 8.63
C THR A 84 -3.50 -9.78 9.30
N VAL A 85 -4.78 -10.04 9.59
CA VAL A 85 -5.68 -9.14 10.32
C VAL A 85 -5.99 -9.74 11.69
N TYR A 86 -6.27 -8.89 12.66
CA TYR A 86 -6.38 -9.30 14.06
C TYR A 86 -7.60 -8.70 14.74
N SER A 87 -8.23 -9.48 15.61
CA SER A 87 -9.31 -9.02 16.50
C SER A 87 -8.79 -8.23 17.71
N SER A 88 -7.48 -8.22 17.95
CA SER A 88 -6.84 -7.34 18.95
C SER A 88 -6.21 -6.10 18.30
N PRO A 89 -6.03 -4.98 19.02
CA PRO A 89 -5.47 -3.74 18.45
C PRO A 89 -3.93 -3.75 18.33
N ASP A 90 -3.26 -4.76 18.88
CA ASP A 90 -1.80 -4.84 19.01
C ASP A 90 -1.17 -5.96 18.16
N CYS A 91 -1.95 -6.56 17.25
CA CYS A 91 -1.55 -7.72 16.44
C CYS A 91 -1.12 -8.94 17.27
N GLY A 92 -1.64 -9.09 18.49
CA GLY A 92 -1.30 -10.16 19.43
C GLY A 92 -2.22 -11.38 19.41
N GLU A 93 -3.53 -11.17 19.25
CA GLU A 93 -4.55 -12.22 19.35
C GLU A 93 -5.57 -12.17 18.20
N GLY A 94 -6.27 -13.29 17.98
CA GLY A 94 -7.32 -13.39 16.96
C GLY A 94 -6.80 -13.16 15.55
N ALA A 95 -5.69 -13.80 15.19
CA ALA A 95 -5.03 -13.64 13.90
C ALA A 95 -5.75 -14.42 12.78
N HIS A 96 -5.96 -13.75 11.64
CA HIS A 96 -6.51 -14.33 10.43
C HIS A 96 -5.64 -13.95 9.23
N ASP A 97 -5.11 -14.95 8.54
CA ASP A 97 -4.39 -14.73 7.28
C ASP A 97 -5.40 -14.44 6.16
N VAL A 98 -5.23 -13.31 5.47
CA VAL A 98 -6.10 -12.93 4.35
C VAL A 98 -5.51 -13.47 3.06
N VAL A 99 -6.25 -14.36 2.41
CA VAL A 99 -5.85 -14.94 1.12
C VAL A 99 -6.17 -13.96 -0.02
N LEU A 100 -5.29 -13.93 -1.02
CA LEU A 100 -5.46 -13.10 -2.21
C LEU A 100 -6.81 -13.37 -2.89
N GLU A 101 -7.47 -12.30 -3.32
CA GLU A 101 -8.76 -12.33 -4.00
C GLU A 101 -9.89 -13.04 -3.23
N THR A 102 -9.76 -13.12 -1.90
CA THR A 102 -10.75 -13.73 -1.02
C THR A 102 -11.29 -12.71 -0.02
N CYS A 103 -12.58 -12.79 0.29
CA CYS A 103 -13.18 -12.04 1.39
C CYS A 103 -12.93 -12.79 2.70
N GLN A 104 -12.07 -12.25 3.55
CA GLN A 104 -11.90 -12.70 4.93
C GLN A 104 -12.89 -11.96 5.81
N GLU A 105 -13.68 -12.71 6.57
CA GLU A 105 -14.65 -12.17 7.52
C GLU A 105 -14.60 -12.93 8.84
N LEU A 106 -15.22 -12.35 9.87
CA LEU A 106 -15.42 -12.99 11.16
C LEU A 106 -16.76 -13.71 11.17
N ASP A 107 -16.84 -14.90 11.79
CA ASP A 107 -18.11 -15.62 11.93
C ASP A 107 -19.10 -14.89 12.85
N ASN A 108 -18.57 -14.21 13.87
CA ASN A 108 -19.34 -13.45 14.84
C ASN A 108 -19.55 -12.00 14.37
N VAL A 109 -20.80 -11.63 14.12
CA VAL A 109 -21.19 -10.29 13.65
C VAL A 109 -20.89 -9.18 14.65
N ASP A 110 -20.74 -9.50 15.93
CA ASP A 110 -20.42 -8.52 16.97
C ASP A 110 -18.92 -8.21 17.06
N GLU A 111 -18.06 -9.07 16.50
CA GLU A 111 -16.61 -8.91 16.52
C GLU A 111 -16.09 -8.14 15.31
N SER A 112 -14.98 -7.42 15.49
CA SER A 112 -14.37 -6.60 14.43
C SER A 112 -12.86 -6.85 14.38
N PHE A 113 -12.29 -6.77 13.18
CA PHE A 113 -10.84 -6.61 13.04
C PHE A 113 -10.44 -5.22 13.53
N LEU A 114 -9.41 -5.18 14.37
CA LEU A 114 -8.93 -3.95 15.01
C LEU A 114 -7.55 -3.54 14.52
N SER A 115 -6.71 -4.50 14.10
CA SER A 115 -5.38 -4.23 13.59
C SER A 115 -5.01 -5.16 12.43
N PHE A 116 -3.91 -4.83 11.75
CA PHE A 116 -3.35 -5.68 10.71
C PHE A 116 -1.83 -5.56 10.66
N LYS A 117 -1.19 -6.57 10.08
CA LYS A 117 0.25 -6.59 9.82
C LYS A 117 0.51 -7.21 8.45
N VAL A 118 1.44 -6.62 7.70
CA VAL A 118 2.02 -7.26 6.52
C VAL A 118 3.42 -7.72 6.86
N THR A 119 3.71 -9.01 6.64
CA THR A 119 5.05 -9.59 6.81
C THR A 119 5.58 -10.07 5.47
N CYS A 120 6.85 -9.82 5.17
CA CYS A 120 7.52 -10.22 3.94
C CYS A 120 8.77 -11.04 4.25
N ALA A 121 8.94 -12.17 3.55
CA ALA A 121 10.09 -13.08 3.70
C ALA A 121 11.29 -12.67 2.86
#